data_AF-A0A930ZK27-F1
#
_entry.id   AF-A0A930ZK27-F1
#
_cell.length_a   1.000
_cell.length_b   1.000
_cell.length_c   1.000
_cell.angle_alpha   90.00
_cell.angle_beta   90.00
_cell.angle_gamma   90.00
#
_symmetry.space_group_name_H-M   'P 1'
#
loop_
_entity.id
_entity.type
_entity.pdbx_description
1 polymer ?
#
loop_
_entity_poly.entity_id
_entity_poly.type
_entity_poly.pdbx_seq_one_letter_code
_entity_poly.pdbx_strand_id
1 'polypeptide(L)'
;MYTSAQLSTSGNPVPLVLTSPALKRARGLAFDAAGNLWVGNLANYRLVRINAADPTGGGSPKPAAELTGYSQFGFGIPAFDPAPTSLPTNP
;
A
#
# COMPACT_ATOMS: atom_id res chain seq x y z
N MET A 1 0.78 21.88 3.16
CA MET A 1 0.43 22.07 4.59
C MET A 1 -0.96 21.49 4.83
N TYR A 2 -1.10 20.58 5.80
CA TYR A 2 -2.41 20.06 6.22
C TYR A 2 -3.12 21.09 7.11
N THR A 3 -4.42 21.30 6.91
CA THR A 3 -5.20 22.14 7.82
C THR A 3 -5.50 21.38 9.11
N SER A 4 -5.67 22.10 10.21
CA SER A 4 -6.09 21.51 11.49
C SER A 4 -7.40 20.72 11.37
N ALA A 5 -8.29 21.10 10.44
CA ALA A 5 -9.52 20.37 10.12
C ALA A 5 -9.27 19.01 9.42
N GLN A 6 -8.23 18.92 8.58
CA GLN A 6 -7.82 17.65 7.95
C GLN A 6 -7.22 16.67 8.96
N LEU A 7 -6.51 17.17 9.98
CA LEU A 7 -6.02 16.35 11.10
C LEU A 7 -7.15 15.94 12.07
N SER A 8 -8.13 16.81 12.31
CA SER A 8 -9.24 16.55 13.26
C SER A 8 -10.25 15.52 12.77
N THR A 9 -10.22 15.16 11.48
CA THR A 9 -11.09 14.14 10.89
C THR A 9 -10.61 12.71 11.22
N SER A 10 -9.36 12.54 11.67
CA SER A 10 -8.78 11.23 11.96
C SER A 10 -9.25 10.62 13.28
N GLY A 11 -10.52 10.81 13.66
CA GLY A 11 -11.12 10.33 14.91
C GLY A 11 -10.74 8.88 15.19
N ASN A 12 -9.73 8.71 16.04
CA ASN A 12 -9.08 7.46 16.46
C ASN A 12 -9.41 6.26 15.55
N PRO A 13 -8.94 6.24 14.29
CA PRO A 13 -9.43 5.29 13.31
C PRO A 13 -8.96 3.91 13.75
N VAL A 14 -9.86 2.92 13.76
CA VAL A 14 -9.46 1.54 14.04
C VAL A 14 -8.40 1.16 13.00
N PRO A 15 -7.17 0.80 13.41
CA PRO A 15 -6.13 0.46 12.45
C PRO A 15 -6.58 -0.72 11.59
N LEU A 16 -6.54 -0.54 10.28
CA LEU A 16 -6.75 -1.63 9.34
C LEU A 16 -5.52 -2.53 9.35
N VAL A 17 -5.65 -3.73 9.93
CA VAL A 17 -4.57 -4.72 9.97
C VAL A 17 -4.73 -5.71 8.81
N LEU A 18 -3.73 -5.73 7.93
CA LEU A 18 -3.64 -6.68 6.82
C LEU A 18 -2.54 -7.70 7.14
N THR A 19 -2.91 -8.98 7.23
CA THR A 19 -2.00 -10.09 7.52
C THR A 19 -2.10 -11.13 6.41
N SER A 20 -1.08 -11.27 5.57
CA SER A 20 -1.09 -12.29 4.51
C SER A 20 0.13 -13.20 4.64
N PRO A 21 -0.03 -14.55 4.68
CA PRO A 21 1.11 -15.47 4.71
C PRO A 21 1.97 -15.36 3.45
N ALA A 22 1.41 -14.81 2.36
CA ALA A 22 2.09 -14.55 1.11
C ALA A 22 3.05 -13.34 1.17
N LEU A 23 2.93 -12.47 2.18
CA LEU A 23 3.81 -11.31 2.38
C LEU A 23 4.98 -11.70 3.31
N LYS A 24 6.21 -11.65 2.79
CA LYS A 24 7.44 -11.95 3.54
C LYS A 24 8.36 -10.74 3.52
N ARG A 25 8.61 -10.19 4.72
CA ARG A 25 9.39 -8.96 4.91
C ARG A 25 8.78 -7.79 4.12
N ALA A 26 7.47 -7.59 4.31
CA ALA A 26 6.73 -6.51 3.68
C ALA A 26 7.42 -5.17 3.96
N ARG A 27 7.75 -4.44 2.90
CA ARG A 27 8.40 -3.14 3.00
C ARG A 27 7.93 -2.25 1.88
N GLY A 28 7.62 -1.02 2.23
CA GLY A 28 7.15 -0.04 1.28
C GLY A 28 5.69 -0.28 0.90
N LEU A 29 4.94 0.81 0.92
CA LEU A 29 3.51 0.83 0.63
C LEU A 29 3.26 2.01 -0.31
N ALA A 30 2.47 1.80 -1.35
CA ALA A 30 2.03 2.86 -2.24
C ALA A 30 0.61 2.56 -2.74
N PHE A 31 -0.21 3.59 -2.86
CA PHE A 31 -1.50 3.47 -3.51
C PHE A 31 -1.37 3.88 -4.99
N ASP A 32 -2.08 3.20 -5.88
CA ASP A 32 -2.26 3.67 -7.25
C ASP A 32 -3.49 4.60 -7.37
N ALA A 33 -3.69 5.22 -8.54
CA ALA A 33 -4.82 6.13 -8.78
C ALA A 33 -6.20 5.46 -8.69
N ALA A 34 -6.26 4.13 -8.77
CA ALA A 34 -7.49 3.36 -8.57
C ALA A 34 -7.71 2.97 -7.09
N GLY A 35 -6.81 3.38 -6.18
CA GLY A 35 -6.89 3.10 -4.75
C GLY A 35 -6.37 1.72 -4.36
N ASN A 36 -5.73 0.97 -5.26
CA ASN A 36 -5.15 -0.32 -4.90
C ASN A 36 -3.87 -0.12 -4.11
N LEU A 37 -3.64 -0.97 -3.11
CA LEU A 37 -2.43 -0.97 -2.32
C LEU A 37 -1.37 -1.88 -2.96
N TRP A 38 -0.22 -1.30 -3.27
CA TRP A 38 0.97 -2.00 -3.71
C TRP A 38 1.95 -2.17 -2.56
N VAL A 39 2.38 -3.41 -2.32
CA VAL A 39 3.25 -3.82 -1.22
C VAL A 39 4.52 -4.45 -1.76
N GLY A 40 5.68 -3.96 -1.32
CA GLY A 40 6.97 -4.61 -1.59
C GLY A 40 7.14 -5.88 -0.77
N ASN A 41 7.23 -7.03 -1.44
CA ASN A 41 7.43 -8.32 -0.80
C ASN A 41 8.89 -8.78 -0.99
N LEU A 42 9.76 -8.25 -0.13
CA LEU A 42 11.22 -8.29 -0.35
C LEU A 42 11.81 -9.68 -0.31
N ALA A 43 11.34 -10.57 0.55
CA ALA A 43 11.93 -11.91 0.63
C ALA A 43 11.59 -12.76 -0.62
N ASN A 44 10.55 -12.36 -1.35
CA ASN A 44 10.10 -13.01 -2.58
C ASN A 44 10.46 -12.23 -3.85
N TYR A 45 11.15 -11.09 -3.73
CA TYR A 45 11.51 -10.22 -4.86
C TYR A 45 10.35 -9.92 -5.83
N ARG A 46 9.14 -9.73 -5.29
CA ARG A 46 7.95 -9.30 -6.03
C ARG A 46 7.22 -8.10 -5.41
N LEU A 47 6.47 -7.37 -6.23
CA LEU A 47 5.45 -6.43 -5.77
C LEU A 47 4.10 -7.13 -5.78
N VAL A 48 3.33 -6.95 -4.72
CA VAL A 48 1.98 -7.50 -4.58
C VAL A 48 0.98 -6.36 -4.64
N ARG A 49 -0.04 -6.48 -5.49
CA ARG A 49 -1.19 -5.58 -5.48
C ARG A 49 -2.32 -6.19 -4.67
N ILE A 50 -2.94 -5.38 -3.82
CA ILE A 50 -4.17 -5.65 -3.10
C ILE A 50 -5.23 -4.68 -3.63
N ASN A 51 -6.36 -5.18 -4.08
CA ASN A 51 -7.39 -4.33 -4.67
C ASN A 51 -8.04 -3.44 -3.61
N ALA A 52 -8.47 -2.24 -4.00
CA ALA A 52 -9.20 -1.32 -3.11
C ALA A 52 -10.49 -1.93 -2.51
N ALA A 53 -11.09 -2.88 -3.23
CA ALA A 53 -12.28 -3.61 -2.81
C ALA A 53 -11.99 -4.78 -1.85
N ASP A 54 -10.73 -5.22 -1.75
CA ASP A 54 -10.30 -6.22 -0.76
C ASP A 54 -10.01 -5.52 0.58
N PRO A 55 -10.27 -6.18 1.71
CA PRO A 55 -11.25 -5.72 2.68
C PRO A 55 -10.89 -4.43 3.42
N THR A 56 -11.88 -3.55 3.39
CA THR A 56 -12.18 -2.43 4.30
C THR A 56 -12.40 -2.84 5.77
N GLY A 57 -12.07 -4.08 6.16
CA GLY A 57 -12.34 -4.66 7.49
C GLY A 57 -11.22 -5.51 8.11
N GLY A 58 -10.05 -5.60 7.46
CA GLY A 58 -8.89 -6.37 7.93
C GLY A 58 -8.91 -7.84 7.50
N GLY A 59 -7.76 -8.51 7.61
CA GLY A 59 -7.62 -9.94 7.28
C GLY A 59 -6.48 -10.26 6.31
N SER A 60 -6.60 -11.39 5.59
CA SER A 60 -5.59 -11.92 4.67
C SER A 60 -5.95 -11.66 3.20
N PRO A 61 -5.71 -10.44 2.67
CA PRO A 61 -5.97 -10.17 1.27
C PRO A 61 -5.12 -11.10 0.40
N LYS A 62 -5.77 -11.71 -0.59
CA LYS A 62 -5.10 -12.46 -1.63
C LYS A 62 -4.47 -11.45 -2.60
N PRO A 63 -3.20 -11.63 -3.01
CA PRO A 63 -2.61 -10.86 -4.10
C PRO A 63 -3.54 -10.85 -5.33
N ALA A 64 -3.98 -9.67 -5.74
CA ALA A 64 -4.78 -9.49 -6.95
C ALA A 64 -3.91 -9.49 -8.21
N ALA A 65 -2.64 -9.09 -8.07
CA ALA A 65 -1.62 -9.19 -9.11
C ALA A 65 -0.24 -9.21 -8.45
N GLU A 66 0.75 -9.76 -9.17
CA GLU A 66 2.14 -9.78 -8.75
C GLU A 66 3.04 -9.31 -9.90
N LEU A 67 3.93 -8.35 -9.63
CA LEU A 67 5.03 -8.02 -10.52
C LEU A 67 6.28 -8.78 -10.04
N THR A 68 6.89 -9.52 -10.93
CA THR A 68 8.02 -10.43 -10.66
C THR A 68 9.19 -10.14 -11.61
N GLY A 69 10.28 -10.90 -11.53
CA GLY A 69 11.46 -10.72 -12.39
C GLY A 69 12.53 -9.77 -11.84
N TYR A 70 12.37 -9.32 -10.60
CA TYR A 70 13.38 -8.53 -9.91
C TYR A 70 14.42 -9.47 -9.27
N SER A 71 15.71 -9.20 -9.50
CA SER A 71 16.81 -9.92 -8.84
C SER A 71 17.11 -9.39 -7.43
N GLN A 72 16.65 -8.16 -7.15
CA GLN A 72 16.73 -7.49 -5.85
C GLN A 72 15.74 -6.32 -5.82
N PHE A 73 15.20 -5.99 -4.63
CA PHE A 73 14.58 -4.69 -4.40
C PHE A 73 15.56 -3.78 -3.68
N GLY A 74 15.90 -2.66 -4.31
CA GLY A 74 16.42 -1.50 -3.58
C GLY A 74 15.38 -0.99 -2.59
N PHE A 75 15.80 -0.21 -1.59
CA PHE A 75 14.91 0.33 -0.55
C PHE A 75 13.81 1.29 -1.07
N GLY A 76 13.72 1.50 -2.39
CA GLY A 76 12.74 2.37 -3.04
C GLY A 76 11.35 1.74 -3.06
N ILE A 77 10.38 2.52 -2.59
CA ILE A 77 8.95 2.28 -2.81
C ILE A 77 8.60 2.59 -4.27
N PRO A 78 7.74 1.79 -4.94
CA PRO A 78 7.17 2.24 -6.21
C PRO A 78 6.40 3.53 -5.96
N ALA A 79 6.66 4.55 -6.79
CA ALA A 79 5.85 5.76 -6.87
C ALA A 79 5.03 5.68 -8.16
N PHE A 80 3.76 6.04 -8.07
CA PHE A 80 2.90 6.19 -9.25
C PHE A 80 2.98 7.64 -9.73
N ASP A 81 3.12 7.83 -11.04
CA ASP A 81 3.09 9.14 -11.70
C ASP A 81 1.96 9.14 -12.76
N PRO A 82 0.94 10.01 -12.64
CA PRO A 82 0.74 10.98 -11.56
C PRO A 82 0.47 10.30 -10.21
N ALA A 83 0.87 10.96 -9.14
CA ALA A 83 0.55 10.51 -7.78
C ALA A 83 -0.98 10.41 -7.61
N PRO A 84 -1.50 9.39 -6.92
CA PRO A 84 -2.93 9.29 -6.68
C PRO A 84 -3.43 10.51 -5.92
N THR A 85 -4.54 11.07 -6.39
CA THR A 85 -5.17 12.28 -5.84
C THR A 85 -5.72 12.10 -4.43
N SER A 86 -5.80 10.84 -3.95
CA SER A 86 -6.23 10.46 -2.61
C SER A 86 -5.08 10.19 -1.63
N LEU A 87 -3.81 10.12 -2.09
CA LEU A 87 -2.69 10.10 -1.16
C LEU A 87 -2.54 11.49 -0.53
N PRO A 88 -2.19 11.59 0.76
CA PRO A 88 -1.68 12.82 1.32
C PRO A 88 -0.38 13.18 0.59
N THR A 89 -0.47 13.95 -0.50
CA THR A 89 0.71 14.42 -1.21
C THR A 89 1.36 15.49 -0.34
N ASN A 90 2.50 15.16 0.25
CA ASN A 90 3.32 16.11 0.96
C ASN A 90 4.08 16.98 -0.07
N PRO A 91 3.81 18.29 -0.20
CA PRO A 91 4.79 19.22 -0.76
C PRO A 91 5.99 19.39 0.18
#